data_AF-A0A9D1UKQ7-F1
#
_entry.id   AF-A0A9D1UKQ7-F1
#
_cell.length_a   1.000
_cell.length_b   1.000
_cell.length_c   1.000
_cell.angle_alpha   90.00
_cell.angle_beta   90.00
_cell.angle_gamma   90.00
#
_symmetry.space_group_name_H-M   'P 1'
#
loop_
_entity.id
_entity.type
_entity.pdbx_description
1 polymer ?
#
loop_
_entity_poly.entity_id
_entity_poly.type
_entity_poly.pdbx_seq_one_letter_code
_entity_poly.pdbx_strand_id
1 'polypeptide(L)'
;MNGEDIRAAYDTVRDEVDAAARAAGRDPSEVRLLPVSKTVPAERLRLAVEAGLTELAENKPQEIGRKADEMADLPVRWVAIGHLQTNKAKIIAEHAAEFQALDSVRLAEALQRRLETADRQLDVLIQVNTSGEEAKTGAAPEEVGEILAAAASCDRLR
;
A
#
# COMPACT_ATOMS: atom_id res chain seq x y z
N MET A 1 -1.20 -1.01 -25.86
CA MET A 1 -1.83 -1.82 -24.80
C MET A 1 -3.08 -1.06 -24.36
N ASN A 2 -4.25 -1.66 -24.55
CA ASN A 2 -5.55 -1.08 -24.18
C ASN A 2 -6.00 -1.61 -22.80
N GLY A 3 -7.21 -1.25 -22.35
CA GLY A 3 -7.77 -1.76 -21.09
C GLY A 3 -8.01 -3.27 -21.08
N GLU A 4 -8.37 -3.86 -22.23
CA GLU A 4 -8.59 -5.31 -22.37
C GLU A 4 -7.29 -6.10 -22.15
N ASP A 5 -6.16 -5.62 -22.68
CA ASP A 5 -4.86 -6.22 -22.45
C ASP A 5 -4.48 -6.21 -20.95
N ILE A 6 -4.79 -5.11 -20.25
CA ILE A 6 -4.55 -4.99 -18.80
C ILE A 6 -5.43 -5.98 -18.04
N ARG A 7 -6.71 -6.09 -18.43
CA ARG A 7 -7.65 -7.03 -17.81
C ARG A 7 -7.21 -8.48 -18.00
N ALA A 8 -6.83 -8.85 -19.23
CA ALA A 8 -6.36 -10.20 -19.53
C ALA A 8 -5.09 -10.56 -18.75
N ALA A 9 -4.15 -9.61 -18.63
CA ALA A 9 -2.95 -9.81 -17.81
C ALA A 9 -3.29 -9.99 -16.32
N TYR A 10 -4.22 -9.18 -15.79
CA TYR A 10 -4.71 -9.33 -14.42
C TYR A 10 -5.38 -10.68 -14.18
N ASP A 11 -6.27 -11.12 -15.08
CA ASP A 11 -6.97 -12.39 -14.97
C ASP A 11 -6.00 -13.58 -15.01
N THR A 12 -4.96 -13.50 -15.84
CA THR A 12 -3.91 -14.53 -15.88
C THR A 12 -3.21 -14.68 -14.53
N VAL A 13 -2.79 -13.58 -13.92
CA VAL A 13 -2.15 -13.61 -12.58
C VAL A 13 -3.15 -14.03 -11.51
N ARG A 14 -4.42 -13.64 -11.64
CA ARG A 14 -5.48 -14.06 -10.72
C ARG A 14 -5.66 -15.57 -10.74
N ASP A 15 -5.69 -16.19 -11.91
CA ASP A 15 -5.82 -17.64 -12.05
C ASP A 15 -4.64 -18.40 -11.42
N GLU A 16 -3.41 -17.87 -11.58
CA GLU A 16 -2.21 -18.42 -10.94
C GLU A 16 -2.29 -18.35 -9.41
N VAL A 17 -2.71 -17.20 -8.86
CA VAL A 17 -2.92 -17.01 -7.43
C VAL A 17 -3.99 -17.96 -6.89
N ASP A 18 -5.10 -18.09 -7.59
CA ASP A 18 -6.22 -18.95 -7.22
C ASP A 18 -5.80 -20.43 -7.22
N ALA A 19 -5.02 -20.87 -8.21
CA ALA A 19 -4.48 -22.21 -8.26
C ALA A 19 -3.52 -22.48 -7.08
N ALA A 20 -2.65 -21.53 -6.76
CA ALA A 20 -1.72 -21.64 -5.63
C ALA A 20 -2.46 -21.68 -4.28
N ALA A 21 -3.49 -20.86 -4.09
CA ALA A 21 -4.32 -20.86 -2.89
C ALA A 21 -5.02 -22.22 -2.69
N ARG A 22 -5.64 -22.76 -3.76
CA ARG A 22 -6.29 -24.09 -3.72
C ARG A 22 -5.29 -25.21 -3.43
N ALA A 23 -4.10 -25.16 -4.05
CA ALA A 23 -3.04 -26.15 -3.81
C ALA A 23 -2.56 -26.13 -2.35
N ALA A 24 -2.60 -24.96 -1.69
CA ALA A 24 -2.31 -24.80 -0.27
C ALA A 24 -3.52 -25.10 0.66
N GLY A 25 -4.67 -25.53 0.11
CA GLY A 25 -5.88 -25.83 0.88
C GLY A 25 -6.60 -24.59 1.42
N ARG A 26 -6.40 -23.42 0.81
CA ARG A 26 -7.01 -22.14 1.21
C ARG A 26 -8.08 -21.70 0.21
N ASP A 27 -9.01 -20.87 0.67
CA ASP A 27 -9.96 -20.19 -0.21
C ASP A 27 -9.21 -19.08 -1.00
N PRO A 28 -9.24 -19.08 -2.34
CA PRO A 28 -8.63 -18.03 -3.16
C PRO A 28 -9.05 -16.61 -2.82
N SER A 29 -10.29 -16.42 -2.35
CA SER A 29 -10.83 -15.11 -1.98
C SER A 29 -10.11 -14.47 -0.78
N GLU A 30 -9.36 -15.24 0.00
CA GLU A 30 -8.51 -14.73 1.08
C GLU A 30 -7.25 -14.00 0.55
N VAL A 31 -6.92 -14.15 -0.73
CA VAL A 31 -5.72 -13.55 -1.33
C VAL A 31 -6.07 -12.32 -2.15
N ARG A 32 -5.77 -11.15 -1.59
CA ARG A 32 -5.84 -9.88 -2.32
C ARG A 32 -4.67 -9.78 -3.32
N LEU A 33 -4.97 -9.48 -4.59
CA LEU A 33 -3.97 -9.12 -5.60
C LEU A 33 -3.95 -7.60 -5.72
N LEU A 34 -2.78 -7.01 -5.50
CA LEU A 34 -2.59 -5.57 -5.50
C LEU A 34 -1.66 -5.16 -6.65
N PRO A 35 -2.19 -4.57 -7.73
CA PRO A 35 -1.38 -4.10 -8.85
C PRO A 35 -0.41 -2.99 -8.43
N VAL A 36 0.88 -3.15 -8.76
CA VAL A 36 1.91 -2.14 -8.49
C VAL A 36 2.05 -1.21 -9.69
N SER A 37 1.81 0.08 -9.50
CA SER A 37 1.75 1.09 -10.56
C SER A 37 3.03 1.92 -10.71
N LYS A 38 4.10 1.59 -9.96
CA LYS A 38 5.38 2.31 -10.03
C LYS A 38 5.86 2.43 -11.48
N THR A 39 6.33 3.60 -11.87
CA THR A 39 6.80 3.93 -13.23
C THR A 39 5.74 3.91 -14.34
N VAL A 40 4.47 3.63 -14.02
CA VAL A 40 3.36 3.68 -14.98
C VAL A 40 2.73 5.08 -14.96
N PRO A 41 2.54 5.75 -16.11
CA PRO A 41 1.93 7.08 -16.15
C PRO A 41 0.41 7.03 -15.93
N ALA A 42 -0.18 8.15 -15.48
CA ALA A 42 -1.59 8.20 -15.09
C ALA A 42 -2.54 7.86 -16.24
N GLU A 43 -2.25 8.26 -17.48
CA GLU A 43 -3.12 7.96 -18.64
C GLU A 43 -3.32 6.44 -18.81
N ARG A 44 -2.28 5.67 -18.54
CA ARG A 44 -2.34 4.21 -18.60
C ARG A 44 -3.01 3.60 -17.37
N LEU A 45 -2.89 4.22 -16.20
CA LEU A 45 -3.61 3.77 -15.00
C LEU A 45 -5.11 4.02 -15.11
N ARG A 46 -5.55 5.07 -15.80
CA ARG A 46 -6.97 5.29 -16.08
C ARG A 46 -7.58 4.11 -16.85
N LEU A 47 -6.86 3.55 -17.83
CA LEU A 47 -7.28 2.32 -18.54
C LEU A 47 -7.36 1.10 -17.60
N ALA A 48 -6.49 1.01 -16.60
CA ALA A 48 -6.57 -0.05 -15.59
C ALA A 48 -7.80 0.11 -14.70
N VAL A 49 -8.12 1.35 -14.30
CA VAL A 49 -9.33 1.66 -13.53
C VAL A 49 -10.60 1.36 -14.33
N GLU A 50 -10.63 1.71 -15.62
CA GLU A 50 -11.73 1.34 -16.53
C GLU A 50 -11.90 -0.18 -16.66
N ALA A 51 -10.80 -0.94 -16.56
CA ALA A 51 -10.80 -2.40 -16.50
C ALA A 51 -11.20 -2.98 -15.12
N GLY A 52 -11.52 -2.13 -14.14
CA GLY A 52 -11.98 -2.51 -12.81
C GLY A 52 -10.91 -2.53 -11.72
N LEU A 53 -9.66 -2.15 -12.03
CA LEU A 53 -8.56 -2.15 -11.05
C LEU A 53 -8.56 -0.81 -10.29
N THR A 54 -9.28 -0.76 -9.18
CA THR A 54 -9.47 0.45 -8.37
C THR A 54 -8.54 0.54 -7.15
N GLU A 55 -7.76 -0.49 -6.84
CA GLU A 55 -6.67 -0.42 -5.86
C GLU A 55 -5.32 -0.44 -6.59
N LEU A 56 -4.44 0.51 -6.29
CA LEU A 56 -3.13 0.64 -6.93
C LEU A 56 -2.04 0.94 -5.91
N ALA A 57 -0.88 0.28 -6.07
CA ALA A 57 0.24 0.40 -5.15
C ALA A 57 1.43 1.16 -5.71
N GLU A 58 2.00 2.04 -4.89
CA GLU A 58 3.17 2.85 -5.21
C GLU A 58 4.25 2.75 -4.14
N ASN A 59 5.50 2.86 -4.57
CA ASN A 59 6.66 2.82 -3.67
C ASN A 59 7.24 4.20 -3.34
N LYS A 60 6.76 5.28 -3.97
CA LYS A 60 7.23 6.64 -3.70
C LYS A 60 6.06 7.52 -3.25
N PRO A 61 6.10 8.12 -2.05
CA PRO A 61 5.02 8.97 -1.55
C PRO A 61 4.64 10.10 -2.52
N GLN A 62 5.63 10.72 -3.16
CA GLN A 62 5.43 11.81 -4.11
C GLN A 62 4.66 11.35 -5.35
N GLU A 63 4.88 10.12 -5.81
CA GLU A 63 4.12 9.56 -6.94
C GLU A 63 2.67 9.27 -6.54
N ILE A 64 2.42 8.87 -5.29
CA ILE A 64 1.05 8.75 -4.76
C ILE A 64 0.35 10.09 -4.82
N GLY A 65 0.94 11.14 -4.23
CA GLY A 65 0.32 12.47 -4.22
C GLY A 65 0.05 12.97 -5.65
N ARG A 66 1.06 12.90 -6.53
CA ARG A 66 0.93 13.31 -7.93
C ARG A 66 -0.20 12.57 -8.66
N LYS A 67 -0.26 11.25 -8.56
CA LYS A 67 -1.26 10.44 -9.27
C LYS A 67 -2.64 10.53 -8.64
N ALA A 68 -2.72 10.70 -7.32
CA ALA A 68 -3.97 10.95 -6.63
C ALA A 68 -4.60 12.27 -7.09
N ASP A 69 -3.79 13.32 -7.28
CA ASP A 69 -4.26 14.60 -7.81
C ASP A 69 -4.63 14.49 -9.31
N GLU A 70 -3.78 13.86 -10.13
CA GLU A 70 -4.03 13.67 -11.57
C GLU A 70 -5.27 12.80 -11.87
N MET A 71 -5.64 11.90 -10.95
CA MET A 71 -6.75 10.95 -11.09
C MET A 71 -7.84 11.17 -10.03
N ALA A 72 -7.96 12.39 -9.49
CA ALA A 72 -8.93 12.71 -8.44
C ALA A 72 -10.40 12.54 -8.88
N ASP A 73 -10.65 12.46 -10.20
CA ASP A 73 -11.93 12.15 -10.80
C ASP A 73 -12.30 10.66 -10.75
N LEU A 74 -11.38 9.79 -10.32
CA LEU A 74 -11.54 8.34 -10.29
C LEU A 74 -11.49 7.79 -8.85
N PRO A 75 -12.22 6.70 -8.56
CA PRO A 75 -12.28 6.12 -7.22
C PRO A 75 -11.08 5.21 -6.92
N VAL A 76 -9.85 5.73 -7.01
CA VAL A 76 -8.63 4.95 -6.76
C VAL A 76 -8.29 4.91 -5.28
N ARG A 77 -8.16 3.70 -4.74
CA ARG A 77 -7.59 3.44 -3.41
C ARG A 77 -6.09 3.26 -3.52
N TRP A 78 -5.33 4.28 -3.12
CA TRP A 78 -3.87 4.25 -3.16
C TRP A 78 -3.27 3.50 -1.97
N VAL A 79 -2.38 2.56 -2.27
CA VAL A 79 -1.64 1.77 -1.27
C VAL A 79 -0.15 2.11 -1.33
N ALA A 80 0.41 2.58 -0.22
CA ALA A 80 1.83 2.88 -0.11
C ALA A 80 2.60 1.65 0.36
N ILE A 81 3.50 1.12 -0.48
CA ILE A 81 4.26 -0.12 -0.21
C ILE A 81 5.78 0.12 -0.08
N GLY A 82 6.22 1.36 -0.25
CA GLY A 82 7.64 1.73 -0.16
C GLY A 82 7.98 2.40 1.17
N HIS A 83 9.27 2.37 1.52
CA HIS A 83 9.79 3.03 2.71
C HIS A 83 9.40 4.52 2.77
N LEU A 84 9.07 4.99 3.97
CA LEU A 84 8.54 6.32 4.20
C LEU A 84 9.43 7.11 5.16
N GLN A 85 10.08 8.15 4.63
CA GLN A 85 10.72 9.14 5.49
C GLN A 85 9.66 9.95 6.23
N THR A 86 9.86 10.18 7.54
CA THR A 86 8.89 10.88 8.42
C THR A 86 8.48 12.26 7.91
N ASN A 87 9.36 13.01 7.23
CA ASN A 87 9.05 14.31 6.62
C ASN A 87 8.08 14.21 5.42
N LYS A 88 7.88 13.01 4.86
CA LYS A 88 6.93 12.74 3.77
C LYS A 88 5.62 12.09 4.27
N ALA A 89 5.49 11.85 5.58
CA ALA A 89 4.27 11.28 6.17
C ALA A 89 3.00 12.07 5.83
N LYS A 90 3.11 13.39 5.64
CA LYS A 90 2.00 14.25 5.19
C LYS A 90 1.34 13.73 3.91
N ILE A 91 2.14 13.35 2.91
CA ILE A 91 1.63 12.93 1.60
C ILE A 91 0.83 11.63 1.74
N ILE A 92 1.33 10.68 2.53
CA ILE A 92 0.62 9.42 2.79
C ILE A 92 -0.66 9.69 3.58
N ALA A 93 -0.61 10.55 4.61
CA ALA A 93 -1.77 10.92 5.40
C ALA A 93 -2.85 11.68 4.60
N GLU A 94 -2.50 12.36 3.51
CA GLU A 94 -3.46 13.08 2.65
C GLU A 94 -4.04 12.23 1.52
N HIS A 95 -3.27 11.28 0.97
CA HIS A 95 -3.64 10.59 -0.27
C HIS A 95 -3.77 9.07 -0.18
N ALA A 96 -3.05 8.41 0.73
CA ALA A 96 -3.10 6.96 0.84
C ALA A 96 -4.33 6.51 1.63
N ALA A 97 -4.84 5.32 1.30
CA ALA A 97 -5.82 4.61 2.10
C ALA A 97 -5.17 3.50 2.94
N GLU A 98 -3.98 3.05 2.54
CA GLU A 98 -3.22 2.01 3.24
C GLU A 98 -1.72 2.22 3.12
N PHE A 99 -0.96 1.87 4.16
CA PHE A 99 0.50 1.93 4.19
C PHE A 99 1.10 0.63 4.74
N GLN A 100 1.88 -0.07 3.92
CA GLN A 100 2.37 -1.42 4.23
C GLN A 100 3.84 -1.46 4.68
N ALA A 101 4.47 -0.31 4.88
CA ALA A 101 5.90 -0.21 5.18
C ALA A 101 6.17 0.51 6.52
N LEU A 102 5.29 0.33 7.52
CA LEU A 102 5.49 0.88 8.85
C LEU A 102 6.59 0.09 9.57
N ASP A 103 7.67 0.75 9.96
CA ASP A 103 8.87 0.07 10.48
C ASP A 103 9.40 0.66 11.80
N SER A 104 8.73 1.68 12.36
CA SER A 104 9.19 2.32 13.59
C SER A 104 8.10 3.07 14.35
N VAL A 105 8.26 3.16 15.67
CA VAL A 105 7.39 3.95 16.57
C VAL A 105 7.34 5.41 16.12
N ARG A 106 8.49 6.00 15.79
CA ARG A 106 8.61 7.38 15.33
C ARG A 106 7.76 7.63 14.07
N LEU A 107 7.69 6.66 13.16
CA LEU A 107 6.89 6.79 11.95
C LEU A 107 5.39 6.68 12.24
N ALA A 108 4.98 5.77 13.15
CA ALA A 108 3.60 5.67 13.60
C ALA A 108 3.11 6.99 14.21
N GLU A 109 3.87 7.57 15.15
CA GLU A 109 3.55 8.87 15.75
C GLU A 109 3.50 10.01 14.72
N ALA A 110 4.41 9.98 13.74
CA ALA A 110 4.43 10.99 12.69
C ALA A 110 3.18 10.91 11.80
N LEU A 111 2.72 9.69 11.46
CA LEU A 111 1.49 9.48 10.70
C LEU A 111 0.26 9.89 11.52
N GLN A 112 0.15 9.48 12.79
CA GLN A 112 -0.93 9.86 13.72
C GLN A 112 -1.18 11.37 13.69
N ARG A 113 -0.14 12.19 13.96
CA ARG A 113 -0.27 13.66 14.00
C ARG A 113 -0.75 14.26 12.67
N ARG A 114 -0.35 13.66 11.55
CA ARG A 114 -0.73 14.12 10.21
C ARG A 114 -2.16 13.74 9.88
N LEU A 115 -2.57 12.53 10.26
CA LEU A 115 -3.92 12.02 10.07
C LEU A 115 -4.93 12.74 10.97
N GLU A 116 -4.55 13.14 12.18
CA GLU A 116 -5.36 14.02 13.03
C GLU A 116 -5.63 15.36 12.34
N THR A 117 -4.61 15.96 11.73
CA THR A 117 -4.74 17.23 11.00
C THR A 117 -5.60 17.07 9.74
N ALA A 118 -5.50 15.94 9.06
CA ALA A 118 -6.27 15.65 7.85
C ALA A 118 -7.69 15.13 8.14
N ASP A 119 -8.00 14.82 9.41
CA ASP A 119 -9.20 14.11 9.86
C ASP A 119 -9.47 12.81 9.07
N ARG A 120 -8.42 11.99 8.92
CA ARG A 120 -8.48 10.70 8.20
C ARG A 120 -8.00 9.56 9.09
N GLN A 121 -8.25 8.33 8.66
CA GLN A 121 -7.64 7.13 9.21
C GLN A 121 -6.89 6.40 8.11
N LEU A 122 -5.91 5.60 8.50
CA LEU A 122 -5.02 4.88 7.59
C LEU A 122 -4.88 3.44 8.07
N ASP A 123 -5.18 2.49 7.18
CA ASP A 123 -4.87 1.08 7.41
C ASP A 123 -3.35 0.90 7.31
N VAL A 124 -2.72 0.24 8.28
CA VAL A 124 -1.26 0.07 8.31
C VAL A 124 -0.85 -1.40 8.47
N LEU A 125 0.23 -1.78 7.78
CA LEU A 125 0.94 -3.03 8.05
C LEU A 125 2.36 -2.72 8.51
N ILE A 126 2.82 -3.49 9.50
CA ILE A 126 4.20 -3.43 9.99
C ILE A 126 5.09 -4.24 9.05
N GLN A 127 6.12 -3.60 8.50
CA GLN A 127 7.13 -4.26 7.70
C GLN A 127 8.21 -4.85 8.60
N VAL A 128 8.42 -6.16 8.49
CA VAL A 128 9.42 -6.90 9.28
C VAL A 128 10.56 -7.34 8.35
N ASN A 129 11.80 -7.08 8.76
CA ASN A 129 12.98 -7.62 8.10
C ASN A 129 13.20 -9.08 8.55
N THR A 130 12.87 -10.04 7.69
CA THR A 130 12.99 -11.47 7.99
C THR A 130 14.32 -12.10 7.55
N SER A 131 15.21 -11.36 6.89
CA SER A 131 16.48 -11.93 6.40
C SER A 131 17.67 -11.70 7.34
N GLY A 132 17.52 -10.84 8.36
CA GLY A 132 18.62 -10.48 9.27
C GLY A 132 19.75 -9.67 8.63
N GLU A 133 19.56 -9.17 7.40
CA GLU A 133 20.55 -8.33 6.73
C GLU A 133 20.26 -6.87 7.06
N GLU A 134 21.22 -6.16 7.66
CA GLU A 134 21.08 -4.74 8.04
C GLU A 134 20.77 -3.82 6.85
N ALA A 135 21.12 -4.23 5.63
CA ALA A 135 20.85 -3.46 4.42
C ALA A 135 19.38 -3.48 3.98
N LYS A 136 18.54 -4.38 4.53
CA LYS A 136 17.12 -4.47 4.18
C LYS A 136 16.26 -3.63 5.12
N THR A 137 15.21 -3.04 4.55
CA THR A 137 14.27 -2.18 5.28
C THR A 137 13.26 -3.00 6.07
N GLY A 138 12.70 -2.39 7.11
CA GLY A 138 11.73 -3.02 8.03
C GLY A 138 12.29 -3.13 9.44
N ALA A 139 11.39 -3.31 10.39
CA ALA A 139 11.70 -3.52 11.79
C ALA A 139 12.42 -4.85 12.00
N ALA A 140 13.33 -4.92 12.97
CA ALA A 140 13.81 -6.20 13.45
C ALA A 140 12.64 -6.97 14.11
N PRO A 141 12.59 -8.31 14.02
CA PRO A 141 11.51 -9.10 14.61
C PRO A 141 11.23 -8.79 16.10
N GLU A 142 12.27 -8.50 16.87
CA GLU A 142 12.22 -8.10 18.27
C GLU A 142 11.59 -6.72 18.52
N GLU A 143 11.64 -5.80 17.55
CA GLU A 143 11.08 -4.45 17.66
C GLU A 143 9.58 -4.40 17.33
N VAL A 144 9.05 -5.44 16.67
CA VAL A 144 7.65 -5.48 16.20
C VAL A 144 6.66 -5.28 17.33
N GLY A 145 6.93 -5.83 18.52
CA GLY A 145 6.05 -5.67 19.69
C GLY A 145 5.90 -4.22 20.12
N GLU A 146 7.00 -3.45 20.10
CA GLU A 146 6.99 -2.02 20.47
C GLU A 146 6.23 -1.19 19.42
N ILE A 147 6.47 -1.46 18.13
CA ILE A 147 5.80 -0.76 17.03
C ILE A 147 4.30 -1.05 17.05
N LEU A 148 3.91 -2.30 17.30
CA LEU A 148 2.51 -2.69 17.41
C LEU A 148 1.80 -1.98 18.57
N ALA A 149 2.45 -1.92 19.75
CA ALA A 149 1.89 -1.21 20.90
C ALA A 149 1.72 0.29 20.62
N ALA A 150 2.70 0.92 19.97
CA ALA A 150 2.61 2.31 19.55
C ALA A 150 1.49 2.54 18.53
N ALA A 151 1.41 1.72 17.48
CA ALA A 151 0.36 1.81 16.46
C ALA A 151 -1.04 1.61 17.06
N ALA A 152 -1.21 0.65 17.97
CA ALA A 152 -2.49 0.40 18.65
C ALA A 152 -2.93 1.56 19.56
N SER A 153 -2.00 2.42 20.01
CA SER A 153 -2.33 3.64 20.76
C SER A 153 -2.66 4.85 19.89
N CYS A 154 -2.44 4.74 18.57
CA CYS A 154 -2.73 5.79 17.60
C CYS A 154 -4.14 5.60 17.04
N ASP A 155 -5.10 6.43 17.44
CA ASP A 155 -6.51 6.28 17.04
C ASP A 155 -6.78 6.52 15.53
N ARG A 156 -5.81 7.12 14.81
CA ARG A 156 -5.89 7.30 13.36
C ARG A 156 -5.25 6.17 12.56
N LEU A 157 -4.57 5.22 13.22
CA LEU A 157 -4.02 4.03 12.59
C LEU A 157 -4.92 2.83 12.87
N ARG A 158 -5.05 1.93 11.89
CA ARG A 158 -5.85 0.70 11.99
C ARG A 158 -5.03 -0.51 11.58
#